data_AF-A0A6A4IIM2-F1
#
_entry.id   AF-A0A6A4IIM2-F1
#
_cell.length_a   1.000
_cell.length_b   1.000
_cell.length_c   1.000
_cell.angle_alpha   90.00
_cell.angle_beta   90.00
_cell.angle_gamma   90.00
#
_symmetry.space_group_name_H-M   'P 1'
#
loop_
_entity.id
_entity.type
_entity.pdbx_description
1 polymer ?
#
loop_
_entity_poly.entity_id
_entity_poly.type
_entity_poly.pdbx_seq_one_letter_code
_entity_poly.pdbx_strand_id
1 'polypeptide(L)'
;METNSLHNGDCKSSVLCKSELHNGDCKSELHNGDWKSSVLCKSELHNGDWKSSVLCKSELHNGDWKSSVLCKSELLNGDCKSYVLYKSELHNGDCKSELHNGDWKSSVLYKRELHNGDCKSSVLCKSELHNGDCKSSVLCKSELHNGDCKSELHNGDWKSSVLCKSELHNGDCKSSVLCKSELHNGDWKSSVLYKRELHNGDWKSSVLCKSELHNGDCKSSVLCKSELHNGDWKSSVLYKRELHNGDWKSSVLCKSELHNGDCKSSVLCKSELHNGDCKSSVLCKSELHNGDCKSELHNGDWKSSVLCKSELHNGDK
;
A
#
# COMPACT_ATOMS: atom_id res chain seq x y z
N MET A 1 -43.04 -15.57 14.28
CA MET A 1 -41.90 -15.56 13.35
C MET A 1 -42.10 -16.76 12.45
N GLU A 2 -42.69 -16.59 11.28
CA GLU A 2 -42.70 -17.64 10.26
C GLU A 2 -41.45 -17.45 9.41
N THR A 3 -40.46 -18.33 9.58
CA THR A 3 -39.31 -18.39 8.67
C THR A 3 -39.73 -19.25 7.48
N ASN A 4 -39.79 -18.65 6.29
CA ASN A 4 -39.96 -19.41 5.05
C ASN A 4 -38.58 -19.87 4.62
N SER A 5 -38.17 -21.07 5.06
CA SER A 5 -36.88 -21.67 4.73
C SER A 5 -37.01 -22.56 3.49
N LEU A 6 -36.32 -22.19 2.40
CA LEU A 6 -36.33 -22.88 1.12
C LEU A 6 -35.01 -23.66 0.98
N HIS A 7 -35.11 -24.98 0.81
CA HIS A 7 -33.96 -25.88 0.71
C HIS A 7 -33.86 -26.48 -0.70
N ASN A 8 -32.64 -26.60 -1.25
CA ASN A 8 -32.39 -27.29 -2.52
C ASN A 8 -33.12 -26.65 -3.71
N GLY A 9 -33.09 -25.32 -3.81
CA GLY A 9 -33.77 -24.55 -4.85
C GLY A 9 -32.88 -24.28 -6.07
N ASP A 10 -33.26 -24.80 -7.24
CA ASP A 10 -32.75 -24.34 -8.54
C ASP A 10 -33.69 -23.27 -9.09
N CYS A 11 -33.24 -22.01 -9.15
CA CYS A 11 -34.08 -20.91 -9.63
C CYS A 11 -33.40 -20.08 -10.71
N LYS A 12 -34.12 -19.85 -11.81
CA LYS A 12 -33.74 -18.94 -12.89
C LYS A 12 -34.68 -17.75 -12.87
N SER A 13 -34.12 -16.56 -12.70
CA SER A 13 -34.82 -15.27 -12.80
C SER A 13 -35.96 -15.08 -11.79
N SER A 14 -35.72 -15.42 -10.52
CA SER A 14 -36.67 -15.15 -9.44
C SER A 14 -36.50 -13.73 -8.89
N VAL A 15 -37.61 -13.04 -8.66
CA VAL A 15 -37.66 -11.81 -7.86
C VAL A 15 -38.27 -12.19 -6.52
N LEU A 16 -37.48 -12.12 -5.45
CA LEU A 16 -37.92 -12.42 -4.09
C LEU A 16 -37.73 -11.15 -3.26
N CYS A 17 -38.78 -10.32 -3.25
CA CYS A 17 -38.85 -9.11 -2.43
C CYS A 17 -39.91 -9.32 -1.33
N LYS A 18 -39.71 -8.70 -0.16
CA LYS A 18 -40.62 -8.70 1.01
C LYS A 18 -42.12 -8.49 0.69
N SER A 19 -42.48 -7.97 -0.49
CA SER A 19 -43.85 -7.70 -0.89
C SER A 19 -44.65 -8.92 -1.37
N GLU A 20 -44.01 -10.04 -1.73
CA GLU A 20 -44.72 -11.24 -2.21
C GLU A 20 -45.02 -12.27 -1.11
N LEU A 21 -44.50 -12.05 0.10
CA LEU A 21 -44.78 -12.87 1.28
C LEU A 21 -45.49 -11.97 2.31
N HIS A 22 -46.79 -12.20 2.51
CA HIS A 22 -47.67 -11.36 3.32
C HIS A 22 -47.11 -11.07 4.72
N ASN A 23 -47.13 -9.78 5.11
CA ASN A 23 -47.19 -9.25 6.48
C ASN A 23 -46.45 -10.05 7.58
N GLY A 24 -45.12 -10.04 7.55
CA GLY A 24 -44.30 -10.42 8.68
C GLY A 24 -42.85 -9.98 8.48
N ASP A 25 -42.10 -9.75 9.57
CA ASP A 25 -40.64 -9.72 9.52
C ASP A 25 -40.08 -11.12 9.24
N CYS A 26 -40.38 -11.64 8.05
CA CYS A 26 -39.90 -12.92 7.57
C CYS A 26 -38.60 -12.66 6.80
N LYS A 27 -37.46 -12.94 7.43
CA LYS A 27 -36.21 -13.19 6.70
C LYS A 27 -36.46 -14.45 5.85
N SER A 28 -36.21 -14.39 4.55
CA SER A 28 -36.24 -15.60 3.71
C SER A 28 -34.90 -16.32 3.87
N GLU A 29 -34.91 -17.51 4.44
CA GLU A 29 -33.73 -18.35 4.58
C GLU A 29 -33.64 -19.28 3.36
N LEU A 30 -32.58 -19.14 2.56
CA LEU A 30 -32.34 -20.02 1.41
C LEU A 30 -31.11 -20.86 1.68
N HIS A 31 -31.26 -22.18 1.64
CA HIS A 31 -30.19 -23.15 1.86
C HIS A 31 -29.95 -23.96 0.59
N ASN A 32 -28.68 -24.15 0.23
CA ASN A 32 -28.24 -25.10 -0.80
C ASN A 32 -28.97 -24.90 -2.14
N GLY A 33 -28.43 -24.13 -3.08
CA GLY A 33 -29.09 -23.98 -4.38
C GLY A 33 -28.33 -23.20 -5.43
N ASP A 34 -28.69 -23.42 -6.70
CA ASP A 34 -28.15 -22.72 -7.87
C ASP A 34 -29.13 -21.61 -8.30
N TRP A 35 -28.71 -20.36 -8.15
CA TRP A 35 -29.55 -19.20 -8.39
C TRP A 35 -28.96 -18.33 -9.50
N LYS A 36 -29.71 -18.18 -10.60
CA LYS A 36 -29.28 -17.43 -11.78
C LYS A 36 -30.18 -16.23 -12.00
N SER A 37 -29.59 -15.05 -12.09
CA SER A 37 -30.31 -13.80 -12.41
C SER A 37 -31.42 -13.46 -11.41
N SER A 38 -31.25 -13.86 -10.16
CA SER A 38 -32.24 -13.63 -9.09
C SER A 38 -32.07 -12.24 -8.47
N VAL A 39 -33.17 -11.63 -8.04
CA VAL A 39 -33.18 -10.38 -7.27
C VAL A 39 -33.73 -10.67 -5.88
N LEU A 40 -32.90 -10.56 -4.84
CA LEU A 40 -33.36 -10.72 -3.44
C LEU A 40 -33.12 -9.48 -2.60
N CYS A 41 -33.99 -9.29 -1.61
CA CYS A 41 -33.85 -8.23 -0.63
C CYS A 41 -34.23 -8.72 0.78
N LYS A 42 -33.35 -8.51 1.78
CA LYS A 42 -33.55 -8.90 3.19
C LYS A 42 -33.69 -10.42 3.39
N SER A 43 -32.70 -11.17 2.92
CA SER A 43 -32.67 -12.64 2.94
C SER A 43 -31.43 -13.16 3.65
N GLU A 44 -31.51 -14.33 4.27
CA GLU A 44 -30.35 -15.09 4.78
C GLU A 44 -30.06 -16.22 3.80
N LEU A 45 -28.86 -16.25 3.22
CA LEU A 45 -28.50 -17.19 2.14
C LEU A 45 -27.34 -18.06 2.61
N HIS A 46 -27.54 -19.36 2.67
CA HIS A 46 -26.54 -20.34 3.11
C HIS A 46 -26.19 -21.31 1.98
N ASN A 47 -24.90 -21.57 1.75
CA ASN A 47 -24.43 -22.68 0.91
C ASN A 47 -24.95 -22.64 -0.54
N GLY A 48 -25.01 -21.47 -1.19
CA GLY A 48 -25.58 -21.32 -2.55
C GLY A 48 -24.58 -20.88 -3.62
N ASP A 49 -24.88 -21.22 -4.87
CA ASP A 49 -24.14 -20.85 -6.07
C ASP A 49 -24.92 -19.78 -6.85
N TRP A 50 -24.42 -18.54 -6.88
CA TRP A 50 -25.18 -17.37 -7.33
C TRP A 50 -24.51 -16.72 -8.53
N LYS A 51 -25.22 -16.71 -9.66
CA LYS A 51 -24.71 -16.20 -10.93
C LYS A 51 -25.56 -15.05 -11.45
N SER A 52 -24.95 -13.88 -11.60
CA SER A 52 -25.59 -12.67 -12.14
C SER A 52 -26.81 -12.19 -11.35
N SER A 53 -26.79 -12.38 -10.03
CA SER A 53 -27.91 -12.04 -9.13
C SER A 53 -27.72 -10.67 -8.49
N VAL A 54 -28.80 -10.00 -8.11
CA VAL A 54 -28.81 -8.70 -7.40
C VAL A 54 -29.34 -8.91 -5.99
N LEU A 55 -28.52 -8.61 -4.98
CA LEU A 55 -28.84 -8.90 -3.57
C LEU A 55 -28.78 -7.62 -2.76
N CYS A 56 -29.82 -7.35 -1.98
CA CYS A 56 -29.92 -6.11 -1.22
C CYS A 56 -30.23 -6.36 0.26
N LYS A 57 -29.42 -5.84 1.19
CA LYS A 57 -29.66 -6.02 2.64
C LYS A 57 -29.77 -7.49 3.08
N SER A 58 -28.99 -8.38 2.47
CA SER A 58 -29.02 -9.82 2.75
C SER A 58 -27.77 -10.26 3.53
N GLU A 59 -27.90 -11.29 4.35
CA GLU A 59 -26.80 -11.96 5.07
C GLU A 59 -26.40 -13.22 4.30
N LEU A 60 -25.14 -13.33 3.91
CA LEU A 60 -24.66 -14.31 2.94
C LEU A 60 -23.59 -15.19 3.56
N HIS A 61 -23.89 -16.47 3.76
CA HIS A 61 -23.02 -17.44 4.42
C HIS A 61 -22.60 -18.55 3.44
N ASN A 62 -21.29 -18.83 3.33
CA ASN A 62 -20.76 -20.01 2.63
C ASN A 62 -21.24 -20.16 1.17
N GLY A 63 -21.15 -19.15 0.31
CA GLY A 63 -21.61 -19.23 -1.11
C GLY A 63 -20.58 -18.78 -2.15
N ASP A 64 -20.74 -19.21 -3.42
CA ASP A 64 -20.02 -18.67 -4.59
C ASP A 64 -20.86 -17.60 -5.28
N TRP A 65 -20.34 -16.37 -5.38
CA TRP A 65 -21.05 -15.23 -5.95
C TRP A 65 -20.36 -14.75 -7.22
N LYS A 66 -20.77 -15.30 -8.36
CA LYS A 66 -20.18 -14.98 -9.66
C LYS A 66 -20.97 -13.92 -10.42
N SER A 67 -20.32 -12.81 -10.76
CA SER A 67 -20.93 -11.73 -11.56
C SER A 67 -22.19 -11.12 -10.95
N SER A 68 -22.35 -11.24 -9.63
CA SER A 68 -23.49 -10.73 -8.88
C SER A 68 -23.23 -9.30 -8.39
N VAL A 69 -24.31 -8.56 -8.11
CA VAL A 69 -24.27 -7.21 -7.53
C VAL A 69 -24.84 -7.29 -6.13
N LEU A 70 -24.07 -6.91 -5.11
CA LEU A 70 -24.55 -6.86 -3.73
C LEU A 70 -24.57 -5.41 -3.23
N CYS A 71 -25.69 -5.04 -2.62
CA CYS A 71 -25.96 -3.69 -2.12
C CYS A 71 -26.39 -3.79 -0.66
N LYS A 72 -25.67 -3.21 0.30
CA LYS A 72 -26.03 -3.31 1.75
C LYS A 72 -26.07 -4.74 2.32
N SER A 73 -25.44 -5.71 1.66
CA SER A 73 -25.36 -7.09 2.13
C SER A 73 -24.07 -7.35 2.91
N GLU A 74 -24.16 -8.30 3.85
CA GLU A 74 -23.06 -8.83 4.66
C GLU A 74 -22.63 -10.20 4.11
N LEU A 75 -21.31 -10.46 4.03
CA LEU A 75 -20.76 -11.74 3.57
C LEU A 75 -19.90 -12.34 4.67
N LEU A 76 -20.26 -13.55 5.10
CA LEU A 76 -19.53 -14.35 6.07
C LEU A 76 -19.08 -15.64 5.40
N ASN A 77 -17.76 -15.81 5.24
CA ASN A 77 -17.13 -16.98 4.59
C ASN A 77 -17.68 -17.25 3.18
N GLY A 78 -17.25 -16.54 2.15
CA GLY A 78 -17.75 -16.75 0.78
C GLY A 78 -16.72 -16.45 -0.31
N ASP A 79 -16.64 -17.34 -1.30
CA ASP A 79 -15.79 -17.16 -2.48
C ASP A 79 -16.50 -16.26 -3.48
N CYS A 80 -15.88 -15.16 -3.89
CA CYS A 80 -16.58 -14.14 -4.68
C CYS A 80 -15.77 -13.77 -5.94
N LYS A 81 -16.15 -14.31 -7.09
CA LYS A 81 -15.46 -14.06 -8.38
C LYS A 81 -16.21 -13.05 -9.26
N SER A 82 -15.53 -11.95 -9.61
CA SER A 82 -15.97 -10.96 -10.61
C SER A 82 -17.28 -10.25 -10.26
N TYR A 83 -17.42 -9.77 -9.02
CA TYR A 83 -18.62 -9.05 -8.57
C TYR A 83 -18.39 -7.53 -8.52
N VAL A 84 -19.48 -6.77 -8.56
CA VAL A 84 -19.46 -5.33 -8.30
C VAL A 84 -20.22 -5.08 -7.00
N LEU A 85 -19.51 -4.67 -5.95
CA LEU A 85 -20.10 -4.22 -4.69
C LEU A 85 -20.22 -2.70 -4.73
N TYR A 86 -21.45 -2.19 -4.92
CA TYR A 86 -21.73 -0.75 -4.95
C TYR A 86 -22.54 -0.33 -3.74
N LYS A 87 -22.12 0.78 -3.10
CA LYS A 87 -22.85 1.53 -2.06
C LYS A 87 -23.80 0.73 -1.15
N SER A 88 -23.28 0.27 -0.02
CA SER A 88 -24.09 0.03 1.15
C SER A 88 -24.34 1.32 1.95
N GLU A 89 -25.15 2.27 1.45
CA GLU A 89 -25.51 3.46 2.25
C GLU A 89 -26.64 3.15 3.25
N LEU A 90 -26.36 3.17 4.55
CA LEU A 90 -27.38 3.32 5.57
C LEU A 90 -27.53 4.80 5.94
N HIS A 91 -28.78 5.21 6.10
CA HIS A 91 -29.13 6.51 6.67
C HIS A 91 -28.66 6.52 8.12
N ASN A 92 -27.87 7.52 8.51
CA ASN A 92 -27.43 7.82 9.89
C ASN A 92 -26.81 6.66 10.68
N GLY A 93 -25.47 6.63 10.74
CA GLY A 93 -24.71 5.86 11.72
C GLY A 93 -23.61 5.01 11.08
N ASP A 94 -22.40 5.12 11.63
CA ASP A 94 -21.26 4.24 11.38
C ASP A 94 -21.67 2.78 11.31
N CYS A 95 -21.43 2.12 10.18
CA CYS A 95 -21.33 0.66 10.07
C CYS A 95 -20.54 0.33 8.81
N LYS A 96 -19.23 0.12 8.99
CA LYS A 96 -18.38 -0.55 8.02
C LYS A 96 -18.87 -2.01 7.96
N SER A 97 -19.26 -2.47 6.79
CA SER A 97 -19.64 -3.87 6.62
C SER A 97 -18.37 -4.69 6.42
N GLU A 98 -18.08 -5.55 7.38
CA GLU A 98 -16.92 -6.43 7.40
C GLU A 98 -17.12 -7.63 6.47
N LEU A 99 -16.07 -8.03 5.73
CA LEU A 99 -16.02 -9.27 4.97
C LEU A 99 -14.85 -10.09 5.49
N HIS A 100 -15.10 -11.35 5.86
CA HIS A 100 -14.09 -12.24 6.43
C HIS A 100 -13.81 -13.41 5.50
N ASN A 101 -12.54 -13.80 5.38
CA ASN A 101 -12.09 -15.03 4.71
C ASN A 101 -12.55 -15.17 3.24
N GLY A 102 -12.38 -14.14 2.41
CA GLY A 102 -12.85 -14.14 1.01
C GLY A 102 -11.74 -14.09 -0.04
N ASP A 103 -11.94 -14.78 -1.18
CA ASP A 103 -11.24 -14.49 -2.44
C ASP A 103 -12.08 -13.51 -3.25
N TRP A 104 -11.59 -12.28 -3.39
CA TRP A 104 -12.25 -11.19 -4.11
C TRP A 104 -11.54 -10.91 -5.42
N LYS A 105 -11.60 -11.86 -6.34
CA LYS A 105 -10.95 -11.75 -7.66
C LYS A 105 -11.78 -10.93 -8.64
N SER A 106 -11.14 -9.96 -9.30
CA SER A 106 -11.74 -9.10 -10.33
C SER A 106 -12.95 -8.32 -9.82
N SER A 107 -12.87 -7.89 -8.57
CA SER A 107 -13.98 -7.29 -7.84
C SER A 107 -13.80 -5.80 -7.66
N VAL A 108 -14.91 -5.07 -7.58
CA VAL A 108 -14.91 -3.65 -7.24
C VAL A 108 -15.55 -3.47 -5.86
N LEU A 109 -14.77 -2.97 -4.91
CA LEU A 109 -15.11 -2.82 -3.51
C LEU A 109 -15.10 -1.34 -3.11
N TYR A 110 -16.16 -0.88 -2.46
CA TYR A 110 -16.27 0.51 -1.99
C TYR A 110 -16.69 0.57 -0.53
N LYS A 111 -15.88 1.23 0.32
CA LYS A 111 -16.15 1.42 1.76
C LYS A 111 -16.41 0.10 2.50
N ARG A 112 -15.44 -0.81 2.51
CA ARG A 112 -15.52 -2.12 3.17
C ARG A 112 -14.33 -2.36 4.09
N GLU A 113 -14.55 -3.06 5.19
CA GLU A 113 -13.50 -3.70 5.99
C GLU A 113 -13.35 -5.14 5.52
N LEU A 114 -12.12 -5.55 5.24
CA LEU A 114 -11.81 -6.86 4.71
C LEU A 114 -10.82 -7.52 5.65
N HIS A 115 -11.14 -8.70 6.15
CA HIS A 115 -10.29 -9.46 7.06
C HIS A 115 -9.91 -10.80 6.42
N ASN A 116 -8.63 -11.14 6.49
CA ASN A 116 -8.10 -12.46 6.10
C ASN A 116 -8.49 -12.88 4.67
N GLY A 117 -8.30 -12.03 3.67
CA GLY A 117 -8.73 -12.36 2.30
C GLY A 117 -7.88 -11.77 1.18
N ASP A 118 -8.02 -12.37 -0.01
CA ASP A 118 -7.16 -12.11 -1.16
C ASP A 118 -7.88 -11.27 -2.22
N CYS A 119 -7.23 -10.19 -2.66
CA CYS A 119 -7.70 -9.32 -3.73
C CYS A 119 -6.82 -9.48 -4.97
N LYS A 120 -7.30 -10.24 -5.96
CA LYS A 120 -6.59 -10.40 -7.24
C LYS A 120 -7.27 -9.63 -8.37
N SER A 121 -6.54 -8.72 -8.99
CA SER A 121 -7.04 -7.90 -10.12
C SER A 121 -8.28 -7.09 -9.76
N SER A 122 -8.33 -6.59 -8.52
CA SER A 122 -9.51 -5.94 -7.94
C SER A 122 -9.27 -4.45 -7.71
N VAL A 123 -10.37 -3.70 -7.57
CA VAL A 123 -10.36 -2.26 -7.30
C VAL A 123 -10.98 -2.02 -5.94
N LEU A 124 -10.19 -1.52 -4.99
CA LEU A 124 -10.65 -1.16 -3.65
C LEU A 124 -10.63 0.36 -3.53
N CYS A 125 -11.78 0.92 -3.19
CA CYS A 125 -11.98 2.36 -3.06
C CYS A 125 -12.50 2.67 -1.66
N LYS A 126 -11.75 3.44 -0.88
CA LYS A 126 -12.13 3.78 0.51
C LYS A 126 -12.32 2.56 1.42
N SER A 127 -11.64 1.45 1.14
CA SER A 127 -11.75 0.19 1.91
C SER A 127 -10.53 -0.03 2.78
N GLU A 128 -10.71 -0.76 3.87
CA GLU A 128 -9.68 -1.20 4.80
C GLU A 128 -9.45 -2.71 4.60
N LEU A 129 -8.18 -3.14 4.68
CA LEU A 129 -7.79 -4.54 4.54
C LEU A 129 -6.84 -4.91 5.67
N HIS A 130 -7.23 -5.90 6.44
CA HIS A 130 -6.46 -6.47 7.54
C HIS A 130 -6.08 -7.91 7.19
N ASN A 131 -4.79 -8.23 7.25
CA ASN A 131 -4.24 -9.57 7.03
C ASN A 131 -4.63 -10.16 5.65
N GLY A 132 -4.38 -9.45 4.54
CA GLY A 132 -4.81 -9.92 3.22
C GLY A 132 -3.85 -9.56 2.09
N ASP A 133 -3.84 -10.39 1.04
CA ASP A 133 -2.91 -10.24 -0.07
C ASP A 133 -3.55 -9.60 -1.30
N CYS A 134 -2.85 -8.64 -1.90
CA CYS A 134 -3.29 -7.91 -3.06
C CYS A 134 -2.35 -8.14 -4.25
N LYS A 135 -2.85 -8.83 -5.28
CA LYS A 135 -2.09 -9.06 -6.52
C LYS A 135 -2.70 -8.36 -7.72
N SER A 136 -1.92 -7.49 -8.36
CA SER A 136 -2.34 -6.74 -9.56
C SER A 136 -3.61 -5.92 -9.33
N SER A 137 -3.78 -5.41 -8.11
CA SER A 137 -4.98 -4.70 -7.67
C SER A 137 -4.72 -3.20 -7.59
N VAL A 138 -5.79 -2.41 -7.66
CA VAL A 138 -5.76 -0.96 -7.55
C VAL A 138 -6.46 -0.55 -6.27
N LEU A 139 -5.74 0.13 -5.39
CA LEU A 139 -6.25 0.67 -4.14
C LEU A 139 -6.22 2.20 -4.26
N CYS A 140 -7.38 2.83 -4.22
CA CYS A 140 -7.53 4.25 -4.44
C CYS A 140 -8.25 4.92 -3.27
N LYS A 141 -7.60 5.96 -2.74
CA LYS A 141 -8.16 7.14 -2.09
C LYS A 141 -9.57 6.99 -1.53
N SER A 142 -9.64 7.07 -0.22
CA SER A 142 -10.63 7.94 0.40
C SER A 142 -10.01 9.32 0.57
N GLU A 143 -10.35 10.24 -0.33
CA GLU A 143 -10.21 11.67 -0.05
C GLU A 143 -11.59 12.30 -0.13
N LEU A 144 -12.00 12.92 0.97
CA LEU A 144 -12.96 14.01 0.99
C LEU A 144 -12.26 15.14 1.73
N HIS A 145 -12.27 16.34 1.15
CA HIS A 145 -12.00 17.53 1.94
C HIS A 145 -12.99 17.50 3.12
N ASN A 146 -12.45 17.50 4.35
CA ASN A 146 -13.17 17.52 5.63
C ASN A 146 -13.80 16.21 6.14
N GLY A 147 -13.26 15.03 5.80
CA GLY A 147 -13.61 13.80 6.52
C GLY A 147 -12.49 12.78 6.49
N ASP A 148 -11.93 12.48 7.67
CA ASP A 148 -10.96 11.42 7.93
C ASP A 148 -11.50 10.04 7.53
N CYS A 149 -11.30 9.67 6.27
CA CYS A 149 -11.28 8.26 5.93
C CYS A 149 -9.95 8.07 5.20
N LYS A 150 -8.91 7.58 5.87
CA LYS A 150 -7.74 7.04 5.18
C LYS A 150 -8.00 5.54 5.01
N SER A 151 -7.60 4.95 3.89
CA SER A 151 -7.67 3.49 3.75
C SER A 151 -6.48 2.91 4.49
N GLU A 152 -6.73 2.24 5.62
CA GLU A 152 -5.72 1.54 6.40
C GLU A 152 -5.54 0.11 5.90
N LEU A 153 -4.27 -0.28 5.75
CA LEU A 153 -3.87 -1.57 5.26
C LEU A 153 -2.85 -2.16 6.24
N HIS A 154 -3.22 -3.25 6.90
CA HIS A 154 -2.42 -3.85 7.97
C HIS A 154 -2.00 -5.28 7.59
N ASN A 155 -0.71 -5.58 7.74
CA ASN A 155 -0.14 -6.93 7.60
C ASN A 155 -0.52 -7.63 6.27
N GLY A 156 -0.11 -7.10 5.12
CA GLY A 156 -0.46 -7.69 3.82
C GLY A 156 0.65 -7.67 2.77
N ASP A 157 0.51 -8.51 1.74
CA ASP A 157 1.42 -8.53 0.59
C ASP A 157 0.80 -7.83 -0.64
N TRP A 158 1.42 -6.75 -1.12
CA TRP A 158 1.04 -6.05 -2.34
C TRP A 158 2.00 -6.33 -3.48
N LYS A 159 1.62 -7.25 -4.37
CA LYS A 159 2.40 -7.62 -5.55
C LYS A 159 1.85 -7.01 -6.83
N SER A 160 2.66 -6.21 -7.51
CA SER A 160 2.32 -5.58 -8.79
C SER A 160 1.05 -4.72 -8.71
N SER A 161 0.81 -4.11 -7.56
CA SER A 161 -0.40 -3.36 -7.25
C SER A 161 -0.14 -1.85 -7.33
N VAL A 162 -1.21 -1.07 -7.49
CA VAL A 162 -1.17 0.39 -7.51
C VAL A 162 -1.91 0.91 -6.29
N LEU A 163 -1.22 1.63 -5.40
CA LEU A 163 -1.80 2.17 -4.18
C LEU A 163 -1.73 3.70 -4.21
N CYS A 164 -2.84 4.38 -4.02
CA CYS A 164 -2.91 5.84 -4.10
C CYS A 164 -3.62 6.38 -2.87
N LYS A 165 -2.91 7.13 -2.01
CA LYS A 165 -3.44 7.68 -0.75
C LYS A 165 -3.96 6.61 0.19
N SER A 166 -3.04 5.73 0.54
CA SER A 166 -3.27 4.64 1.48
C SER A 166 -2.23 4.71 2.58
N GLU A 167 -2.60 4.25 3.77
CA GLU A 167 -1.69 4.04 4.89
C GLU A 167 -1.40 2.56 5.00
N LEU A 168 -0.13 2.19 5.04
CA LEU A 168 0.29 0.79 5.19
C LEU A 168 1.07 0.64 6.47
N HIS A 169 0.67 -0.33 7.28
CA HIS A 169 1.38 -0.77 8.48
C HIS A 169 1.80 -2.23 8.33
N ASN A 170 3.08 -2.53 8.57
CA ASN A 170 3.63 -3.90 8.53
C ASN A 170 3.42 -4.59 7.18
N GLY A 171 3.78 -3.93 6.08
CA GLY A 171 3.36 -4.33 4.74
C GLY A 171 4.49 -4.63 3.76
N ASP A 172 4.36 -5.70 2.97
CA ASP A 172 5.35 -6.09 1.97
C ASP A 172 4.88 -5.73 0.55
N CYS A 173 5.64 -4.89 -0.14
CA CYS A 173 5.31 -4.38 -1.46
C CYS A 173 6.35 -4.80 -2.50
N LYS A 174 5.94 -5.66 -3.44
CA LYS A 174 6.80 -6.13 -4.53
C LYS A 174 6.35 -5.63 -5.90
N SER A 175 7.22 -4.92 -6.60
CA SER A 175 6.96 -4.42 -7.95
C SER A 175 5.71 -3.54 -8.03
N SER A 176 5.42 -2.80 -6.96
CA SER A 176 4.20 -2.02 -6.80
C SER A 176 4.47 -0.53 -6.98
N VAL A 177 3.45 0.21 -7.40
CA VAL A 177 3.50 1.67 -7.51
C VAL A 177 2.64 2.25 -6.40
N LEU A 178 3.19 3.19 -5.64
CA LEU A 178 2.35 3.93 -4.69
C LEU A 178 2.57 5.45 -4.77
N CYS A 179 1.52 6.21 -4.52
CA CYS A 179 1.50 7.66 -4.69
C CYS A 179 0.75 8.30 -3.54
N LYS A 180 1.40 9.26 -2.85
CA LYS A 180 0.78 10.00 -1.74
C LYS A 180 0.31 9.10 -0.59
N SER A 181 1.10 8.08 -0.26
CA SER A 181 0.83 7.10 0.79
C SER A 181 1.76 7.31 1.98
N GLU A 182 1.29 7.05 3.20
CA GLU A 182 2.10 6.98 4.42
C GLU A 182 2.42 5.50 4.69
N LEU A 183 3.68 5.19 4.99
CA LEU A 183 4.14 3.81 5.17
C LEU A 183 4.90 3.66 6.48
N HIS A 184 4.53 2.64 7.26
CA HIS A 184 5.16 2.32 8.54
C HIS A 184 5.51 0.84 8.59
N ASN A 185 6.76 0.51 8.88
CA ASN A 185 7.25 -0.87 9.06
C ASN A 185 6.97 -1.75 7.83
N GLY A 186 7.95 -2.01 6.95
CA GLY A 186 7.69 -2.93 5.84
C GLY A 186 8.82 -3.09 4.83
N ASP A 187 8.64 -4.02 3.89
CA ASP A 187 9.62 -4.32 2.85
C ASP A 187 9.13 -3.89 1.46
N TRP A 188 9.84 -2.97 0.83
CA TRP A 188 9.56 -2.47 -0.52
C TRP A 188 10.62 -2.92 -1.51
N LYS A 189 10.29 -3.99 -2.26
CA LYS A 189 11.17 -4.55 -3.28
C LYS A 189 10.76 -4.16 -4.69
N SER A 190 11.66 -3.53 -5.43
CA SER A 190 11.45 -3.15 -6.84
C SER A 190 10.23 -2.26 -7.05
N SER A 191 9.90 -1.44 -6.05
CA SER A 191 8.69 -0.63 -6.03
C SER A 191 8.99 0.83 -6.39
N VAL A 192 7.96 1.55 -6.88
CA VAL A 192 8.06 2.97 -7.22
C VAL A 192 7.25 3.81 -6.24
N LEU A 193 7.90 4.80 -5.64
CA LEU A 193 7.37 5.65 -4.59
C LEU A 193 7.42 7.13 -4.93
N TYR A 194 6.28 7.81 -4.79
CA TYR A 194 6.15 9.24 -5.10
C TYR A 194 5.37 10.00 -4.01
N LYS A 195 5.95 11.09 -3.47
CA LYS A 195 5.34 12.01 -2.47
C LYS A 195 4.85 11.31 -1.20
N ARG A 196 5.73 11.00 -0.25
CA ARG A 196 5.37 10.12 0.88
C ARG A 196 6.15 10.42 2.15
N GLU A 197 5.55 10.10 3.29
CA GLU A 197 6.20 9.94 4.59
C GLU A 197 6.40 8.44 4.85
N LEU A 198 7.63 8.05 5.19
CA LEU A 198 8.07 6.66 5.25
C LEU A 198 8.83 6.42 6.55
N HIS A 199 8.36 5.49 7.38
CA HIS A 199 8.93 5.21 8.69
C HIS A 199 9.34 3.74 8.82
N ASN A 200 10.55 3.49 9.33
CA ASN A 200 11.04 2.16 9.73
C ASN A 200 10.95 1.12 8.59
N GLY A 201 11.60 1.36 7.46
CA GLY A 201 11.36 0.57 6.25
C GLY A 201 12.59 0.06 5.51
N ASP A 202 12.39 -1.01 4.74
CA ASP A 202 13.43 -1.62 3.91
C ASP A 202 13.12 -1.44 2.41
N TRP A 203 13.89 -0.63 1.70
CA TRP A 203 13.73 -0.37 0.26
C TRP A 203 14.83 -1.02 -0.55
N LYS A 204 14.51 -2.14 -1.21
CA LYS A 204 15.43 -2.88 -2.06
C LYS A 204 15.13 -2.69 -3.54
N SER A 205 16.09 -2.15 -4.29
CA SER A 205 15.96 -1.93 -5.74
C SER A 205 14.76 -1.06 -6.12
N SER A 206 14.40 -0.13 -5.24
CA SER A 206 13.20 0.70 -5.37
C SER A 206 13.54 2.11 -5.84
N VAL A 207 12.55 2.81 -6.38
CA VAL A 207 12.68 4.21 -6.82
C VAL A 207 11.82 5.10 -5.94
N LEU A 208 12.41 6.03 -5.20
CA LEU A 208 11.69 6.95 -4.31
C LEU A 208 11.85 8.40 -4.80
N CYS A 209 10.76 9.13 -4.92
CA CYS A 209 10.75 10.47 -5.48
C CYS A 209 9.91 11.40 -4.62
N LYS A 210 10.50 12.50 -4.13
CA LYS A 210 9.80 13.45 -3.25
C LYS A 210 9.29 12.80 -1.97
N SER A 211 10.07 11.93 -1.36
CA SER A 211 9.68 11.20 -0.14
C SER A 211 10.54 11.62 1.04
N GLU A 212 9.93 11.69 2.21
CA GLU A 212 10.55 11.85 3.52
C GLU A 212 10.71 10.46 4.15
N LEU A 213 11.93 10.10 4.54
CA LEU A 213 12.22 8.81 5.18
C LEU A 213 12.77 9.03 6.57
N HIS A 214 12.23 8.31 7.55
CA HIS A 214 12.71 8.24 8.92
C HIS A 214 13.04 6.80 9.28
N ASN A 215 14.27 6.54 9.74
CA ASN A 215 14.76 5.22 10.16
C ASN A 215 14.63 4.18 9.03
N GLY A 216 15.39 4.34 7.95
CA GLY A 216 15.17 3.56 6.73
C GLY A 216 16.40 2.92 6.11
N ASP A 217 16.27 1.66 5.70
CA ASP A 217 17.35 0.93 5.01
C ASP A 217 17.08 0.85 3.50
N CYS A 218 18.01 1.38 2.72
CA CYS A 218 17.89 1.46 1.26
C CYS A 218 19.04 0.72 0.59
N LYS A 219 18.72 -0.38 -0.12
CA LYS A 219 19.70 -1.17 -0.86
C LYS A 219 19.47 -1.13 -2.37
N SER A 220 20.48 -0.69 -3.11
CA SER A 220 20.45 -0.65 -4.58
C SER A 220 19.28 0.19 -5.13
N SER A 221 18.89 1.23 -4.39
CA SER A 221 17.70 2.03 -4.67
C SER A 221 18.08 3.39 -5.26
N VAL A 222 17.17 3.99 -6.01
CA VAL A 222 17.31 5.35 -6.55
C VAL A 222 16.37 6.24 -5.78
N LEU A 223 16.85 7.39 -5.30
CA LEU A 223 15.94 8.40 -4.76
C LEU A 223 16.25 9.82 -5.27
N CYS A 224 15.20 10.62 -5.41
CA CYS A 224 15.27 11.93 -6.05
C CYS A 224 14.42 12.94 -5.28
N LYS A 225 15.02 14.07 -4.88
CA LYS A 225 14.30 15.15 -4.17
C LYS A 225 13.66 14.68 -2.86
N SER A 226 14.38 13.86 -2.09
CA SER A 226 13.90 13.24 -0.86
C SER A 226 14.67 13.79 0.34
N GLU A 227 14.00 13.87 1.49
CA GLU A 227 14.62 14.17 2.79
C GLU A 227 14.76 12.87 3.57
N LEU A 228 15.94 12.63 4.16
CA LEU A 228 16.26 11.38 4.83
C LEU A 228 16.78 11.65 6.24
N HIS A 229 16.24 10.94 7.22
CA HIS A 229 16.66 11.02 8.61
C HIS A 229 16.88 9.62 9.16
N ASN A 230 18.08 9.34 9.67
CA ASN A 230 18.47 8.07 10.28
C ASN A 230 18.30 6.87 9.31
N GLY A 231 19.40 6.25 8.88
CA GLY A 231 19.27 5.03 8.06
C GLY A 231 20.54 4.59 7.34
N ASP A 232 20.44 3.44 6.68
CA ASP A 232 21.54 2.83 5.94
C ASP A 232 21.27 2.81 4.43
N TRP A 233 22.13 3.47 3.65
CA TRP A 233 22.06 3.52 2.19
C TRP A 233 23.22 2.77 1.55
N LYS A 234 22.94 1.54 1.12
CA LYS A 234 23.92 0.68 0.46
C LYS A 234 23.73 0.62 -1.05
N SER A 235 24.76 0.95 -1.81
CA SER A 235 24.76 0.87 -3.27
C SER A 235 23.63 1.67 -3.93
N SER A 236 23.21 2.76 -3.30
CA SER A 236 22.05 3.56 -3.70
C SER A 236 22.49 4.83 -4.45
N VAL A 237 21.61 5.37 -5.27
CA VAL A 237 21.85 6.61 -6.03
C VAL A 237 20.97 7.73 -5.47
N LEU A 238 21.62 8.85 -5.13
CA LEU A 238 21.03 9.99 -4.47
C LEU A 238 21.20 11.29 -5.24
N TYR A 239 20.09 12.00 -5.49
CA TYR A 239 20.09 13.27 -6.22
C TYR A 239 19.22 14.36 -5.56
N LYS A 240 19.81 15.53 -5.26
CA LYS A 240 19.16 16.73 -4.70
C LYS A 240 18.42 16.48 -3.39
N ARG A 241 19.11 16.48 -2.25
CA ARG A 241 18.54 16.01 -0.97
C ARG A 241 19.15 16.68 0.24
N GLU A 242 18.37 16.74 1.31
CA GLU A 242 18.83 17.00 2.68
C GLU A 242 18.86 15.66 3.43
N LEU A 243 19.98 15.35 4.06
CA LEU A 243 20.32 14.03 4.61
C LEU A 243 20.86 14.18 6.02
N HIS A 244 20.23 13.54 7.00
CA HIS A 244 20.59 13.67 8.41
C HIS A 244 20.88 12.29 9.02
N ASN A 245 21.99 12.18 9.76
CA ASN A 245 22.35 11.02 10.58
C ASN A 245 22.33 9.70 9.81
N GLY A 246 23.09 9.60 8.70
CA GLY A 246 22.99 8.45 7.79
C GLY A 246 24.30 7.77 7.47
N ASP A 247 24.21 6.51 7.06
CA ASP A 247 25.36 5.72 6.60
C ASP A 247 25.24 5.41 5.10
N TRP A 248 26.14 5.96 4.28
CA TRP A 248 26.19 5.75 2.84
C TRP A 248 27.37 4.87 2.44
N LYS A 249 27.08 3.61 2.14
CA LYS A 249 28.07 2.63 1.72
C LYS A 249 27.98 2.31 0.23
N SER A 250 29.07 2.53 -0.50
CA SER A 250 29.14 2.26 -1.94
C SER A 250 28.06 2.98 -2.75
N SER A 251 27.63 4.15 -2.27
CA SER A 251 26.50 4.90 -2.81
C SER A 251 27.00 6.10 -3.62
N VAL A 252 26.16 6.61 -4.52
CA VAL A 252 26.45 7.80 -5.33
C VAL A 252 25.53 8.92 -4.86
N LEU A 253 26.11 10.04 -4.43
CA LEU A 253 25.40 11.21 -3.92
C LEU A 253 25.73 12.41 -4.81
N CYS A 254 24.71 13.04 -5.36
CA CYS A 254 24.84 14.15 -6.30
C CYS A 254 23.97 15.33 -5.87
N LYS A 255 24.59 16.49 -5.65
CA LYS A 255 23.87 17.70 -5.20
C LYS A 255 23.13 17.49 -3.89
N SER A 256 23.73 16.78 -2.94
CA SER A 256 23.11 16.50 -1.65
C SER A 256 23.81 17.25 -0.53
N GLU A 257 23.04 17.66 0.48
CA GLU A 257 23.52 18.22 1.74
C GLU A 257 23.40 17.13 2.81
N LEU A 258 24.52 16.82 3.46
CA LEU A 258 24.64 15.78 4.47
C LEU A 258 25.01 16.40 5.82
N HIS A 259 24.28 16.05 6.86
CA HIS A 259 24.54 16.44 8.24
C HIS A 259 24.73 15.19 9.10
N ASN A 260 25.84 15.12 9.83
CA ASN A 260 26.19 14.01 10.73
C ASN A 260 26.19 12.66 10.01
N GLY A 261 26.87 12.59 8.87
CA GLY A 261 26.73 11.50 7.93
C GLY A 261 28.01 10.77 7.55
N ASP A 262 28.00 9.44 7.51
CA ASP A 262 29.18 8.64 7.20
C ASP A 262 29.13 8.07 5.78
N CYS A 263 30.15 8.38 4.98
CA CYS A 263 30.28 7.94 3.60
C CYS A 263 31.47 7.00 3.42
N LYS A 264 31.19 5.72 3.14
CA LYS A 264 32.22 4.69 2.91
C LYS A 264 32.21 4.15 1.50
N SER A 265 33.34 4.26 0.79
CA SER A 265 33.48 3.79 -0.59
C SER A 265 32.44 4.39 -1.54
N SER A 266 32.01 5.61 -1.25
CA SER A 266 30.91 6.31 -1.93
C SER A 266 31.45 7.40 -2.85
N VAL A 267 30.63 7.87 -3.78
CA VAL A 267 30.97 8.98 -4.69
C VAL A 267 30.08 10.17 -4.35
N LEU A 268 30.68 11.30 -4.00
CA LEU A 268 29.98 12.56 -3.72
C LEU A 268 30.30 13.57 -4.83
N CYS A 269 29.29 14.06 -5.53
CA CYS A 269 29.44 15.01 -6.63
C CYS A 269 28.60 16.27 -6.40
N LYS A 270 29.25 17.43 -6.27
CA LYS A 270 28.57 18.71 -5.98
C LYS A 270 27.76 18.64 -4.69
N SER A 271 28.24 17.92 -3.69
CA SER A 271 27.54 17.69 -2.42
C SER A 271 28.27 18.38 -1.29
N GLU A 272 27.56 18.67 -0.21
CA GLU A 272 28.11 19.29 1.01
C GLU A 272 27.99 18.29 2.16
N LEU A 273 29.06 18.12 2.93
CA LEU A 273 29.09 17.25 4.10
C LEU A 273 29.47 18.05 5.35
N HIS A 274 28.55 18.09 6.31
CA HIS A 274 28.69 18.75 7.60
C HIS A 274 28.77 17.70 8.72
N ASN A 275 29.79 17.79 9.57
CA ASN A 275 29.92 16.97 10.78
C ASN A 275 29.90 15.45 10.52
N GLY A 276 30.43 14.99 9.39
CA GLY A 276 30.40 13.56 9.02
C GLY A 276 31.68 13.07 8.36
N ASP A 277 31.87 11.75 8.32
CA ASP A 277 33.13 11.15 7.90
C ASP A 277 33.09 10.59 6.48
N CYS A 278 34.21 10.66 5.77
CA CYS A 278 34.38 10.07 4.44
C CYS A 278 35.59 9.13 4.40
N LYS A 279 35.36 7.83 4.15
CA LYS A 279 36.44 6.82 4.03
C LYS A 279 36.43 6.09 2.69
N SER A 280 37.58 6.11 2.00
CA SER A 280 37.77 5.46 0.70
C SER A 280 36.75 5.89 -0.34
N SER A 281 36.21 7.10 -0.19
CA SER A 281 35.21 7.69 -1.06
C SER A 281 35.87 8.56 -2.14
N VAL A 282 35.11 9.03 -3.11
CA VAL A 282 35.56 9.99 -4.13
C VAL A 282 34.72 11.24 -4.01
N LEU A 283 35.36 12.40 -3.84
CA LEU A 283 34.68 13.70 -3.76
C LEU A 283 35.01 14.54 -4.99
N CYS A 284 33.98 14.93 -5.73
CA CYS A 284 34.06 15.70 -6.98
C CYS A 284 33.29 17.01 -6.86
N LYS A 285 33.96 18.17 -6.80
CA LYS A 285 33.29 19.48 -6.61
C LYS A 285 32.41 19.52 -5.36
N SER A 286 32.79 18.78 -4.33
CA SER A 286 32.05 18.64 -3.09
C SER A 286 32.78 19.37 -1.96
N GLU A 287 32.04 19.83 -0.96
CA GLU A 287 32.57 20.54 0.19
C GLU A 287 32.49 19.68 1.46
N LEU A 288 33.46 19.89 2.35
CA LEU A 288 33.55 19.22 3.65
C LEU A 288 33.72 20.28 4.74
N HIS A 289 32.80 20.24 5.70
CA HIS A 289 32.71 21.15 6.84
C HIS A 289 32.72 20.34 8.13
N ASN A 290 33.75 20.51 8.97
CA ASN A 290 33.85 19.86 10.29
C ASN A 290 33.73 18.32 10.27
N GLY A 291 34.43 17.62 9.37
CA GLY A 291 34.42 16.15 9.31
C GLY A 291 35.79 15.55 9.02
N ASP A 292 35.95 14.24 9.21
CA ASP A 292 37.19 13.52 8.89
C ASP A 292 37.13 12.89 7.49
N CYS A 293 38.20 13.04 6.73
CA CYS A 293 38.25 12.51 5.36
C CYS A 293 39.55 11.73 5.08
N LYS A 294 39.38 10.45 4.71
CA LYS A 294 40.42 9.49 4.27
C LYS A 294 40.07 8.94 2.89
N SER A 295 39.95 9.83 1.90
CA SER A 295 39.30 9.58 0.61
C SER A 295 40.03 10.30 -0.55
N GLU A 296 39.76 9.91 -1.79
CA GLU A 296 40.31 10.53 -3.00
C GLU A 296 39.54 11.82 -3.36
N LEU A 297 40.26 12.86 -3.78
CA LEU A 297 39.71 14.21 -3.98
C LEU A 297 39.98 14.75 -5.38
N HIS A 298 38.92 15.19 -6.05
CA HIS A 298 38.98 15.88 -7.33
C HIS A 298 38.22 17.22 -7.25
N ASN A 299 38.97 18.34 -7.23
CA ASN A 299 38.45 19.71 -7.26
C ASN A 299 37.41 20.04 -6.16
N GLY A 300 37.75 19.89 -4.88
CA GLY A 300 36.87 20.23 -3.73
C GLY A 300 37.42 21.34 -2.84
N ASP A 301 36.53 22.12 -2.22
CA ASP A 301 36.86 23.21 -1.27
C ASP A 301 36.67 22.73 0.18
N TRP A 302 37.52 23.21 1.10
CA TRP A 302 37.49 22.80 2.51
C TRP A 302 37.30 23.99 3.45
N LYS A 303 36.49 23.80 4.49
CA LYS A 303 36.48 24.67 5.67
C LYS A 303 36.51 23.77 6.92
N SER A 304 37.58 23.90 7.72
CA SER A 304 37.76 23.31 9.06
C SER A 304 37.62 21.78 9.21
N SER A 305 38.44 20.99 8.52
CA SER A 305 38.44 19.51 8.55
C SER A 305 39.79 18.90 9.00
N VAL A 306 39.79 17.73 9.65
CA VAL A 306 41.02 17.02 10.04
C VAL A 306 41.45 16.02 8.95
N LEU A 307 42.67 16.18 8.43
CA LEU A 307 43.18 15.38 7.31
C LEU A 307 43.77 14.06 7.80
N CYS A 308 43.34 12.94 7.23
CA CYS A 308 44.04 11.66 7.37
C CYS A 308 44.16 10.96 6.01
N LYS A 309 45.22 11.29 5.26
CA LYS A 309 45.61 10.65 3.98
C LYS A 309 44.52 10.72 2.90
N SER A 310 44.45 11.85 2.20
CA SER A 310 43.75 11.99 0.92
C SER A 310 44.76 12.19 -0.21
N GLU A 311 44.62 11.46 -1.32
CA GLU A 311 45.37 11.72 -2.55
C GLU A 311 44.70 12.89 -3.29
N LEU A 312 45.42 14.00 -3.43
CA LEU A 312 44.97 15.19 -4.15
C LEU A 312 45.39 15.08 -5.62
N HIS A 313 44.43 14.96 -6.54
CA HIS A 313 44.66 15.20 -7.96
C HIS A 313 44.17 16.61 -8.30
N ASN A 314 45.08 17.59 -8.22
CA ASN A 314 44.86 18.90 -8.80
C ASN A 314 44.99 18.76 -10.33
N GLY A 315 43.90 18.95 -11.05
CA GLY A 315 43.94 19.03 -12.51
C GLY A 315 44.71 20.26 -12.96
N ASP A 316 45.73 20.04 -13.79
CA ASP A 316 46.53 21.09 -14.43
C ASP A 316 45.68 22.07 -15.26
N LYS A 317 45.96 23.36 -15.06
CA LYS A 317 45.73 24.57 -15.89
C LYS A 317 44.37 24.82 -16.54
#